data_AF-A0A645AXF1-F1
#
_entry.id   AF-A0A645AXF1-F1
#
_cell.length_a   1.000
_cell.length_b   1.000
_cell.length_c   1.000
_cell.angle_alpha   90.00
_cell.angle_beta   90.00
_cell.angle_gamma   90.00
#
_symmetry.space_group_name_H-M   'P 1'
#
loop_
_entity.id
_entity.type
_entity.pdbx_description
1 polymer ?
#
loop_
_entity_poly.entity_id
_entity_poly.type
_entity_poly.pdbx_seq_one_letter_code
_entity_poly.pdbx_strand_id
1 'polypeptide(L)'
;MQAILFVLSIVVFAFGVLLIYQLLKPLVLDKIRVSKWIILAVALIEFIVPSIIWTTMPNIFVKYIVPGVFVILFLWFLDLSGYIKKNQQRVASYKKNKNKSNVVIKPKAKPNRVKK
;
A
#
# COMPACT_ATOMS: atom_id res chain seq x y z
N MET A 1 21.98 -13.45 -24.13
CA MET A 1 20.51 -13.56 -24.34
C MET A 1 19.74 -14.06 -23.12
N GLN A 2 20.25 -15.04 -22.34
CA GLN A 2 19.51 -15.61 -21.20
C GLN A 2 19.22 -14.62 -20.06
N ALA A 3 20.16 -13.72 -19.74
CA ALA A 3 19.97 -12.72 -18.67
C ALA A 3 18.82 -11.73 -18.95
N ILE A 4 18.64 -11.34 -20.21
CA ILE A 4 17.59 -10.39 -20.61
C ILE A 4 16.20 -11.03 -20.45
N LEU A 5 16.05 -12.29 -20.86
CA LEU A 5 14.81 -13.05 -20.68
C LEU A 5 14.49 -13.27 -19.20
N PHE A 6 15.50 -13.48 -18.37
CA PHE A 6 15.34 -13.63 -16.92
C PHE A 6 14.83 -12.34 -16.28
N VAL A 7 15.45 -11.20 -16.58
CA VAL A 7 15.01 -9.88 -16.08
C VAL A 7 13.58 -9.58 -16.55
N LEU A 8 13.27 -9.82 -17.82
CA LEU A 8 11.91 -9.65 -18.35
C LEU A 8 10.89 -10.50 -17.59
N SER A 9 11.22 -11.75 -17.27
CA SER A 9 10.33 -12.65 -16.52
C SER A 9 10.03 -12.14 -15.11
N ILE A 10 11.02 -11.55 -14.42
CA ILE A 10 10.85 -10.96 -13.09
C ILE A 10 9.96 -9.73 -13.16
N VAL A 11 10.16 -8.88 -14.18
CA VAL A 11 9.33 -7.68 -14.38
C VAL A 11 7.88 -8.08 -14.62
N VAL A 12 7.62 -9.05 -15.51
CA VAL A 12 6.26 -9.55 -15.80
C VAL A 12 5.62 -10.14 -14.53
N PHE A 13 6.37 -10.93 -13.76
CA PHE A 13 5.91 -11.47 -12.49
C PHE A 13 5.54 -10.38 -11.49
N ALA A 14 6.39 -9.36 -11.32
CA ALA A 14 6.13 -8.23 -10.43
C ALA A 14 4.86 -7.46 -10.84
N PHE A 15 4.68 -7.19 -12.14
CA PHE A 15 3.45 -6.58 -12.65
C PHE A 15 2.22 -7.44 -12.37
N GLY A 16 2.31 -8.76 -12.57
CA GLY A 16 1.23 -9.69 -12.26
C GLY A 16 0.81 -9.64 -10.78
N VAL A 17 1.78 -9.70 -9.87
CA VAL A 17 1.52 -9.64 -8.41
C VAL A 17 0.90 -8.30 -8.01
N LEU A 18 1.36 -7.19 -8.58
CA LEU A 18 0.79 -5.86 -8.31
C LEU A 18 -0.65 -5.73 -8.80
N LEU A 19 -0.96 -6.27 -9.98
CA LEU A 19 -2.34 -6.30 -10.49
C LEU A 19 -3.24 -7.13 -9.58
N ILE A 20 -2.79 -8.30 -9.16
CA ILE A 20 -3.51 -9.16 -8.21
C ILE A 20 -3.75 -8.40 -6.90
N TYR A 21 -2.73 -7.77 -6.34
CA TYR A 21 -2.86 -6.98 -5.11
C TYR A 21 -3.89 -5.85 -5.26
N GLN A 22 -3.86 -5.13 -6.38
CA GLN A 22 -4.81 -4.05 -6.65
C GLN A 22 -6.27 -4.54 -6.71
N LEU A 23 -6.50 -5.77 -7.20
CA LEU A 23 -7.83 -6.40 -7.22
C LEU A 23 -8.25 -6.92 -5.83
N LEU A 24 -7.32 -7.51 -5.08
CA LEU A 24 -7.58 -8.06 -3.74
C LEU A 24 -7.85 -6.96 -2.71
N LYS A 25 -7.20 -5.80 -2.87
CA LYS A 25 -7.28 -4.70 -1.92
C LYS A 25 -8.72 -4.23 -1.62
N PRO A 26 -9.53 -3.80 -2.61
CA PRO A 26 -10.90 -3.33 -2.34
C PRO A 26 -11.87 -4.46 -1.95
N LEU A 27 -11.59 -5.71 -2.35
CA LEU A 27 -12.48 -6.84 -2.12
C LEU A 27 -12.35 -7.40 -0.69
N VAL A 28 -11.12 -7.58 -0.23
CA VAL A 28 -10.82 -8.29 1.02
C VAL A 28 -10.05 -7.40 1.98
N LEU A 29 -8.93 -6.82 1.56
CA LEU A 29 -7.95 -6.21 2.47
C LEU A 29 -8.44 -4.92 3.15
N ASP A 30 -9.25 -4.11 2.47
CA ASP A 30 -9.80 -2.87 3.03
C ASP A 30 -10.93 -3.12 4.04
N LYS A 31 -11.59 -4.28 3.98
CA LYS A 31 -12.69 -4.63 4.91
C LYS A 31 -12.17 -5.15 6.25
N ILE A 32 -10.96 -5.69 6.30
CA ILE A 32 -10.44 -6.34 7.50
C ILE A 32 -9.61 -5.35 8.34
N ARG A 33 -10.03 -5.12 9.58
CA ARG A 33 -9.31 -4.26 10.55
C ARG A 33 -8.31 -5.08 11.35
N VAL A 34 -7.18 -5.43 10.75
CA VAL A 34 -6.10 -6.16 11.41
C VAL A 34 -4.99 -5.21 11.89
N SER A 35 -4.28 -5.57 12.96
CA SER A 35 -3.12 -4.80 13.42
C SER A 35 -1.90 -5.05 12.52
N LYS A 36 -1.12 -4.01 12.24
CA LYS A 36 0.07 -4.08 11.36
C LYS A 36 1.07 -5.17 11.77
N TRP A 37 1.22 -5.42 13.06
CA TRP A 37 2.16 -6.40 13.59
C TRP A 37 1.72 -7.84 13.31
N ILE A 38 0.41 -8.10 13.25
CA ILE A 38 -0.13 -9.41 12.91
C ILE A 38 0.20 -9.76 11.45
N ILE A 39 0.00 -8.84 10.50
CA ILE A 39 0.34 -9.11 9.08
C ILE A 39 1.84 -9.37 8.93
N LEU A 40 2.68 -8.59 9.62
CA LEU A 40 4.13 -8.80 9.57
C LEU A 40 4.53 -10.16 10.13
N ALA A 41 3.95 -10.57 11.25
CA ALA A 41 4.19 -11.89 11.82
C ALA A 41 3.75 -13.01 10.86
N VAL A 42 2.57 -12.88 10.24
CA VAL A 42 2.06 -13.86 9.27
C VAL A 42 2.99 -13.93 8.04
N ALA A 43 3.43 -12.80 7.50
CA ALA A 43 4.35 -12.77 6.37
C ALA A 43 5.68 -13.44 6.69
N LEU A 44 6.22 -13.23 7.89
CA LEU A 44 7.47 -13.86 8.33
C LEU A 44 7.31 -15.39 8.48
N ILE A 45 6.20 -15.82 9.08
CA ILE A 45 5.87 -17.24 9.23
C ILE A 45 5.72 -17.89 7.85
N GLU A 46 4.98 -17.26 6.93
CA GLU A 46 4.78 -17.75 5.57
C GLU A 46 6.09 -17.83 4.79
N PHE A 47 7.07 -16.97 5.07
CA PHE A 47 8.38 -17.05 4.42
C PHE A 47 9.23 -18.23 4.95
N ILE A 48 9.18 -18.49 6.26
CA ILE A 48 10.03 -19.48 6.93
C ILE A 48 9.45 -20.90 6.82
N VAL A 49 8.14 -21.05 7.03
CA VAL A 49 7.47 -22.35 7.14
C VAL A 49 7.61 -23.22 5.88
N PRO A 50 7.38 -22.71 4.66
CA PRO A 50 7.52 -23.51 3.44
C PRO A 50 8.95 -24.01 3.21
N SER A 51 9.96 -23.23 3.61
CA SER A 51 11.37 -23.57 3.44
C SER A 51 11.78 -24.79 4.29
N ILE A 52 11.15 -24.96 5.46
CA ILE A 52 11.52 -26.01 6.42
C ILE A 52 10.67 -27.27 6.23
N ILE A 53 9.37 -27.13 5.94
CA ILE A 53 8.41 -28.25 6.01
C ILE A 53 8.12 -28.86 4.63
N TRP A 54 8.20 -28.06 3.55
CA TRP A 54 7.77 -28.50 2.21
C TRP A 54 8.93 -28.71 1.23
N THR A 55 9.88 -29.55 1.60
CA THR A 55 10.99 -29.97 0.71
C THR A 55 10.52 -30.68 -0.56
N THR A 56 9.33 -31.29 -0.55
CA THR A 56 8.76 -32.05 -1.68
C THR A 56 7.83 -31.24 -2.60
N MET A 57 7.70 -29.93 -2.40
CA MET A 57 6.78 -29.11 -3.21
C MET A 57 7.26 -28.98 -4.68
N PRO A 58 6.35 -28.90 -5.65
CA PRO A 58 6.73 -28.69 -7.04
C PRO A 58 7.44 -27.34 -7.22
N ASN A 59 8.50 -27.32 -8.03
CA ASN A 59 9.38 -26.15 -8.24
C ASN A 59 8.62 -24.86 -8.63
N ILE A 60 7.45 -24.97 -9.27
CA ILE A 60 6.61 -23.82 -9.64
C ILE A 60 6.09 -23.08 -8.40
N PHE A 61 5.70 -23.80 -7.35
CA PHE A 61 5.09 -23.20 -6.15
C PHE A 61 6.13 -22.45 -5.34
N VAL A 62 7.29 -23.07 -5.13
CA VAL A 62 8.40 -22.50 -4.38
C VAL A 62 8.96 -21.25 -5.07
N LYS A 63 9.01 -21.24 -6.41
CA LYS A 63 9.61 -20.13 -7.18
C LYS A 63 8.66 -18.96 -7.43
N TYR A 64 7.35 -19.19 -7.54
CA TYR A 64 6.41 -18.14 -7.96
C TYR A 64 5.31 -17.87 -6.94
N ILE A 65 4.72 -18.92 -6.36
CA ILE A 65 3.51 -18.78 -5.53
C ILE A 65 3.89 -18.29 -4.13
N VAL A 66 4.78 -19.00 -3.44
CA VAL A 66 5.26 -18.61 -2.10
C VAL A 66 5.81 -17.18 -2.06
N PRO A 67 6.75 -16.78 -2.95
CA PRO A 67 7.22 -15.40 -2.95
C PRO A 67 6.15 -14.40 -3.39
N GLY A 68 5.21 -14.79 -4.26
CA GLY A 68 4.10 -13.93 -4.69
C GLY A 68 3.15 -13.58 -3.53
N VAL A 69 2.75 -14.58 -2.75
CA VAL A 69 1.89 -14.40 -1.58
C VAL A 69 2.60 -13.58 -0.49
N PHE A 70 3.88 -13.86 -0.24
CA PHE A 70 4.70 -13.04 0.67
C PHE A 70 4.71 -11.57 0.26
N VAL A 71 4.92 -11.26 -1.03
CA VAL A 71 4.90 -9.88 -1.54
C VAL A 71 3.53 -9.23 -1.36
N ILE A 72 2.43 -9.96 -1.56
CA ILE A 72 1.06 -9.47 -1.33
C ILE A 72 0.84 -9.12 0.15
N LEU A 73 1.24 -10.01 1.08
CA LEU A 73 1.15 -9.74 2.51
C LEU A 73 2.04 -8.56 2.92
N PHE A 74 3.24 -8.46 2.36
CA PHE A 74 4.14 -7.35 2.63
C PHE A 74 3.61 -6.00 2.11
N LEU A 75 3.04 -5.97 0.91
CA LEU A 75 2.33 -4.81 0.37
C LEU A 75 1.16 -4.39 1.28
N TRP A 76 0.42 -5.37 1.79
CA TRP A 76 -0.67 -5.11 2.73
C TRP A 76 -0.17 -4.50 4.05
N PHE A 77 0.95 -5.00 4.57
CA PHE A 77 1.62 -4.42 5.73
C PHE A 77 2.01 -2.95 5.48
N LEU A 78 2.61 -2.63 4.33
CA LEU A 78 2.98 -1.26 3.97
C LEU A 78 1.76 -0.33 3.89
N ASP A 79 0.63 -0.83 3.39
CA ASP A 79 -0.63 -0.09 3.31
C ASP A 79 -1.19 0.22 4.70
N LEU A 80 -1.24 -0.78 5.58
CA LEU A 80 -1.69 -0.64 6.97
C LEU A 80 -0.76 0.23 7.82
N SER A 81 0.55 0.19 7.54
CA SER A 81 1.51 1.09 8.17
C SER A 81 1.37 2.55 7.69
N GLY A 82 0.44 2.82 6.76
CA GLY A 82 0.09 4.16 6.33
C GLY A 82 1.08 4.78 5.34
N TYR A 83 2.11 4.06 4.89
CA TYR A 83 3.06 4.56 3.89
C TYR A 83 2.36 4.90 2.57
N ILE A 84 1.37 4.10 2.18
CA ILE A 84 0.61 4.28 0.94
C ILE A 84 -0.45 5.38 1.08
N LYS A 85 -1.23 5.39 2.17
CA LYS A 85 -2.27 6.42 2.42
C LYS A 85 -1.70 7.83 2.59
N LYS A 86 -0.49 7.98 3.16
CA LYS A 86 0.16 9.29 3.35
C LYS A 86 0.50 9.96 2.02
N ASN A 87 0.82 9.19 0.99
CA ASN A 87 1.06 9.71 -0.37
C ASN A 87 -0.25 10.11 -1.06
N GLN A 88 -1.33 9.33 -0.89
CA GLN A 88 -2.65 9.65 -1.45
C GLN A 88 -3.28 10.90 -0.80
N GLN A 89 -3.09 11.09 0.51
CA GLN A 89 -3.48 12.31 1.22
C GLN A 89 -2.66 13.54 0.81
N ARG A 90 -1.36 13.39 0.51
CA ARG A 90 -0.54 14.50 -0.01
C ARG A 90 -1.02 14.98 -1.37
N VAL A 91 -1.37 14.07 -2.28
CA VAL A 91 -1.95 14.41 -3.60
C VAL A 91 -3.35 15.02 -3.45
N ALA A 92 -4.19 14.46 -2.58
CA ALA A 92 -5.53 15.00 -2.31
C ALA A 92 -5.49 16.37 -1.61
N SER A 93 -4.53 16.62 -0.72
CA SER A 93 -4.36 17.91 -0.04
C SER A 93 -3.87 19.00 -0.98
N TYR A 94 -3.07 18.65 -2.00
CA TYR A 94 -2.71 19.57 -3.08
C TYR A 94 -3.95 20.00 -3.89
N LYS A 95 -4.87 19.07 -4.15
CA LYS A 95 -6.16 19.36 -4.82
C LYS A 95 -7.12 20.16 -3.93
N LYS A 96 -7.14 19.91 -2.61
CA LYS A 96 -7.99 20.62 -1.63
C LYS A 96 -7.54 22.06 -1.37
N ASN A 97 -6.25 22.37 -1.46
CA ASN A 97 -5.75 23.74 -1.33
C ASN A 97 -6.07 24.63 -2.54
N LYS A 98 -6.27 24.07 -3.75
CA LYS A 98 -6.74 24.85 -4.91
C LYS A 98 -8.18 25.39 -4.75
N ASN A 99 -9.01 24.73 -3.94
CA ASN A 99 -10.39 25.16 -3.68
C ASN A 99 -10.55 26.05 -2.43
N LYS A 100 -9.45 26.47 -1.79
CA LYS A 100 -9.48 27.45 -0.69
C LYS A 100 -9.51 28.91 -1.17
N SER A 101 -9.84 29.17 -2.44
CA SER A 101 -10.06 30.53 -2.93
C SER A 101 -11.34 31.18 -2.39
N ASN A 102 -12.21 30.43 -1.69
CA ASN A 102 -13.32 30.99 -0.92
C ASN A 102 -12.87 31.45 0.49
N VAL A 103 -11.81 32.24 0.56
CA VAL A 103 -11.58 33.09 1.75
C VAL A 103 -12.63 34.19 1.64
N VAL A 104 -13.81 33.96 2.23
CA VAL A 104 -14.81 35.01 2.42
C VAL A 104 -14.19 36.03 3.37
N ILE A 105 -13.66 37.11 2.81
CA ILE A 105 -13.17 38.26 3.57
C ILE A 105 -14.38 38.85 4.28
N LYS A 106 -14.59 38.45 5.53
CA LYS A 106 -15.62 39.07 6.37
C LYS A 106 -15.18 40.49 6.65
N PRO A 107 -16.07 41.49 6.51
CA PRO A 107 -15.73 42.86 6.85
C PRO A 107 -15.28 42.91 8.32
N LYS A 108 -14.09 43.49 8.57
CA LYS A 108 -13.62 43.71 9.94
C LYS A 108 -14.58 44.70 10.61
N ALA A 109 -14.90 44.45 11.88
CA ALA A 109 -15.76 45.34 12.65
C ALA A 109 -15.18 46.77 12.67
N LYS A 110 -16.05 47.78 12.52
CA LYS A 110 -15.66 49.18 12.62
C LYS A 110 -15.02 49.40 14.01
N PRO A 111 -13.81 49.97 14.11
CA PRO A 111 -13.20 50.21 15.40
C PRO A 111 -14.12 51.14 16.21
N ASN A 112 -14.53 50.68 17.39
CA ASN A 112 -15.38 51.47 18.27
C ASN A 112 -14.59 52.72 18.69
N ARG A 113 -15.02 53.89 18.22
CA ARG A 113 -14.36 55.15 18.55
C ARG A 113 -14.74 55.47 19.99
N VAL A 114 -13.84 55.20 20.93
CA VAL A 114 -13.98 55.62 22.33
C VAL A 114 -14.19 57.13 22.33
N LYS A 115 -15.40 57.57 22.68
CA LYS A 115 -15.70 58.99 22.86
C LYS A 115 -14.94 59.43 24.12
N LYS A 116 -14.01 60.38 23.94
CA LYS A 116 -13.58 61.24 25.05
C LYS A 116 -14.73 62.19 25.39
#